data_AF-A0A955NEG6-F1
#
_entry.id   AF-A0A955NEG6-F1
#
_cell.length_a   1.000
_cell.length_b   1.000
_cell.length_c   1.000
_cell.angle_alpha   90.00
_cell.angle_beta   90.00
_cell.angle_gamma   90.00
#
_symmetry.space_group_name_H-M   'P 1'
#
loop_
_entity.id
_entity.type
_entity.pdbx_description
1 polymer ?
#
loop_
_entity_poly.entity_id
_entity_poly.type
_entity_poly.pdbx_seq_one_letter_code
_entity_poly.pdbx_strand_id
1 'polypeptide(L)'
;MGKTIGAIVAVFVAWTAMDFVIHGMLLQSLYAKTPDLWRPQEEYKTGLMFFVTIVEAITFVSVYSLFFKEKNLMVGLKYGALFGIGAGISMGYGSFSYMPIPYYVALSWFLATLAEALVAGAIVGAMVKGESPVAAPAE
;
A
#
# COMPACT_ATOMS: atom_id res chain seq x y z
N MET A 1 0.47 2.72 21.35
CA MET A 1 0.66 3.84 20.42
C MET A 1 1.99 3.80 19.65
N GLY A 2 3.15 3.72 20.32
CA GLY A 2 4.46 3.86 19.65
C GLY A 2 4.73 2.86 18.51
N LYS A 3 4.37 1.59 18.67
CA LYS A 3 4.51 0.56 17.62
C LYS A 3 3.64 0.84 16.39
N THR A 4 2.44 1.39 16.58
CA THR A 4 1.53 1.77 15.49
C THR A 4 2.08 2.95 14.70
N ILE A 5 2.59 3.99 15.38
CA ILE A 5 3.24 5.13 14.71
C ILE A 5 4.49 4.65 13.95
N GLY A 6 5.31 3.80 14.55
CA GLY A 6 6.46 3.19 13.87
C GLY A 6 6.07 2.39 12.63
N ALA A 7 4.97 1.64 12.68
CA ALA A 7 4.46 0.91 11.53
C ALA A 7 3.94 1.84 10.43
N ILE A 8 3.27 2.95 10.77
CA ILE A 8 2.85 3.98 9.79
C ILE A 8 4.06 4.54 9.05
N VAL A 9 5.10 4.94 9.78
CA VAL A 9 6.34 5.46 9.17
C VAL A 9 7.01 4.40 8.30
N ALA A 10 7.09 3.16 8.77
CA ALA A 10 7.69 2.07 8.00
C ALA A 10 6.92 1.77 6.71
N VAL A 11 5.58 1.73 6.75
CA VAL A 11 4.74 1.55 5.56
C VAL A 11 4.89 2.71 4.59
N PHE A 12 4.87 3.96 5.09
CA PHE A 12 5.05 5.15 4.25
C PHE A 12 6.40 5.14 3.52
N VAL A 13 7.50 4.82 4.23
CA VAL A 13 8.83 4.72 3.63
C VAL A 13 8.89 3.57 2.62
N ALA A 14 8.31 2.41 2.95
CA ALA A 14 8.29 1.26 2.06
C ALA A 14 7.53 1.57 0.76
N TRP A 15 6.33 2.13 0.84
CA TRP A 15 5.56 2.52 -0.35
C TRP A 15 6.26 3.61 -1.14
N THR A 16 6.79 4.65 -0.52
CA THR A 16 7.56 5.68 -1.23
C THR A 16 8.73 5.07 -2.01
N ALA A 17 9.47 4.13 -1.41
CA ALA A 17 10.58 3.46 -2.06
C ALA A 17 10.12 2.52 -3.19
N MET A 18 9.03 1.78 -2.97
CA MET A 18 8.44 0.89 -3.97
C MET A 18 7.88 1.69 -5.14
N ASP A 19 7.14 2.76 -4.90
CA ASP A 19 6.63 3.69 -5.91
C ASP A 19 7.76 4.22 -6.79
N PHE A 20 8.86 4.67 -6.17
CA PHE A 20 10.03 5.15 -6.92
C PHE A 20 10.60 4.06 -7.84
N VAL A 21 10.75 2.83 -7.35
CA VAL A 21 11.27 1.71 -8.14
C VAL A 21 10.28 1.29 -9.22
N ILE A 22 9.02 1.07 -8.87
CA ILE A 22 7.97 0.57 -9.76
C ILE A 22 7.67 1.62 -10.82
N HIS A 23 7.28 2.83 -10.43
CA HIS A 23 6.84 3.86 -11.36
C HIS A 23 8.00 4.62 -12.02
N GLY A 24 9.06 4.89 -11.26
CA GLY A 24 10.21 5.66 -11.75
C GLY A 24 11.19 4.84 -12.59
N MET A 25 11.26 3.51 -12.39
CA MET A 25 12.22 2.65 -13.10
C MET A 25 11.53 1.57 -13.93
N LEU A 26 10.71 0.71 -13.32
CA LEU A 26 10.17 -0.48 -14.00
C LEU A 26 9.12 -0.12 -15.06
N LEU A 27 8.21 0.81 -14.74
CA LEU A 27 7.11 1.20 -15.62
C LEU A 27 7.41 2.42 -16.48
N GLN A 28 8.59 3.04 -16.34
CA GLN A 28 8.96 4.26 -17.07
C GLN A 28 8.81 4.10 -18.59
N SER A 29 9.32 2.99 -19.14
CA SER A 29 9.24 2.69 -20.59
C SER A 29 7.80 2.49 -21.08
N LEU A 30 6.90 2.05 -20.20
CA LEU A 30 5.49 1.86 -20.51
C LEU A 30 4.75 3.19 -20.46
N TYR A 31 5.07 4.07 -19.50
CA TYR A 31 4.50 5.41 -19.38
C TYR A 31 4.92 6.35 -20.50
N ALA A 32 6.13 6.20 -21.03
CA ALA A 32 6.57 6.93 -22.22
C ALA A 32 5.69 6.67 -23.46
N LYS A 33 4.90 5.59 -23.47
CA LYS A 33 3.95 5.26 -24.54
C LYS A 33 2.56 5.86 -24.33
N THR A 34 2.33 6.49 -23.19
CA THR A 34 1.02 7.10 -22.83
C THR A 34 1.21 8.54 -22.35
N PRO A 35 1.90 9.41 -23.10
CA PRO A 35 2.24 10.76 -22.63
C PRO A 35 1.00 11.60 -22.29
N ASP A 36 -0.09 11.42 -23.06
CA ASP A 36 -1.33 12.18 -22.90
C ASP A 36 -2.09 11.89 -21.59
N LEU A 37 -1.73 10.81 -20.88
CA LEU A 37 -2.34 10.46 -19.59
C LEU A 37 -1.76 11.28 -18.43
N TRP A 38 -0.55 11.78 -18.58
CA TRP A 38 0.23 12.35 -17.49
C TRP A 38 0.27 13.86 -17.58
N ARG A 39 0.33 14.52 -16.41
CA ARG A 39 0.64 15.96 -16.38
C ARG A 39 2.06 16.18 -16.92
N PRO A 40 2.38 17.39 -17.40
CA PRO A 40 3.76 17.80 -17.56
C PRO A 40 4.53 17.62 -16.23
N GLN A 41 5.81 17.25 -16.31
CA GLN A 41 6.61 16.89 -15.13
C GLN A 41 6.77 18.08 -14.16
N GLU A 42 6.90 19.28 -14.70
CA GLU A 42 6.94 20.54 -13.98
C GLU A 42 5.63 20.86 -13.23
N GLU A 43 4.53 20.22 -13.60
CA GLU A 43 3.23 20.36 -12.94
C GLU A 43 2.96 19.25 -11.91
N TYR A 44 3.89 18.32 -11.73
CA TYR A 44 3.77 17.26 -10.74
C TYR A 44 3.59 17.84 -9.34
N LYS A 45 2.59 17.33 -8.64
CA LYS A 45 2.24 17.78 -7.29
C LYS A 45 2.93 16.88 -6.27
N THR A 46 4.26 16.92 -6.23
CA THR A 46 5.07 16.03 -5.38
C THR A 46 4.69 16.11 -3.89
N GLY A 47 4.37 17.31 -3.39
CA GLY A 47 3.86 17.47 -2.02
C GLY A 47 2.52 16.76 -1.79
N LEU A 48 1.61 16.79 -2.77
CA LEU A 48 0.36 16.06 -2.72
C LEU A 48 0.60 14.54 -2.81
N MET A 49 1.56 14.09 -3.61
CA MET A 49 1.94 12.66 -3.68
C MET A 49 2.34 12.14 -2.30
N PHE A 50 3.29 12.79 -1.62
CA PHE A 50 3.67 12.36 -0.27
C PHE A 50 2.51 12.45 0.72
N PHE A 51 1.67 13.49 0.61
CA PHE A 51 0.50 13.64 1.46
C PHE A 51 -0.52 12.49 1.30
N VAL A 52 -0.82 12.08 0.05
CA VAL A 52 -1.75 10.96 -0.16
C VAL A 52 -1.15 9.64 0.32
N THR A 53 0.14 9.38 0.08
CA THR A 53 0.83 8.17 0.53
C THR A 53 0.86 8.06 2.06
N ILE A 54 1.11 9.17 2.79
CA ILE A 54 1.09 9.13 4.26
C ILE A 54 -0.34 8.93 4.80
N VAL A 55 -1.35 9.55 4.20
CA VAL A 55 -2.76 9.35 4.60
C VAL A 55 -3.21 7.90 4.36
N GLU A 56 -2.80 7.31 3.24
CA GLU A 56 -3.07 5.91 2.94
C GLU A 56 -2.36 4.99 3.96
N ALA A 57 -1.09 5.26 4.28
CA ALA A 57 -0.32 4.46 5.25
C ALA A 57 -0.94 4.54 6.66
N ILE A 58 -1.37 5.73 7.08
CA ILE A 58 -2.11 5.93 8.33
C ILE A 58 -3.38 5.08 8.32
N THR A 59 -4.17 5.15 7.24
CA THR A 59 -5.44 4.43 7.12
C THR A 59 -5.23 2.91 7.16
N PHE A 60 -4.33 2.38 6.33
CA PHE A 60 -4.05 0.94 6.24
C PHE A 60 -3.58 0.38 7.59
N VAL A 61 -2.62 1.04 8.24
CA VAL A 61 -2.13 0.60 9.56
C VAL A 61 -3.20 0.75 10.64
N SER A 62 -4.02 1.80 10.58
CA SER A 62 -5.10 2.02 11.55
C SER A 62 -6.18 0.95 11.44
N VAL A 63 -6.55 0.53 10.23
CA VAL A 63 -7.51 -0.56 10.03
C VAL A 63 -7.03 -1.84 10.72
N TYR A 64 -5.76 -2.22 10.49
CA TYR A 64 -5.17 -3.37 11.17
C TYR A 64 -5.12 -3.20 12.70
N SER A 65 -4.66 -2.04 13.16
CA SER A 65 -4.47 -1.77 14.58
C SER A 65 -5.79 -1.77 15.37
N LEU A 66 -6.84 -1.18 14.80
CA LEU A 66 -8.13 -0.95 15.47
C LEU A 66 -9.08 -2.14 15.35
N PHE A 67 -9.16 -2.78 14.18
CA PHE A 67 -10.23 -3.75 13.91
C PHE A 67 -9.80 -5.21 14.04
N PHE A 68 -8.49 -5.52 14.03
CA PHE A 68 -8.01 -6.89 14.16
C PHE A 68 -7.67 -7.23 15.60
N LYS A 69 -8.37 -8.24 16.15
CA LYS A 69 -8.08 -8.79 17.49
C LYS A 69 -6.75 -9.53 17.50
N GLU A 70 -6.60 -10.49 16.59
CA GLU A 70 -5.36 -11.23 16.40
C GLU A 70 -4.35 -10.40 15.60
N LYS A 71 -3.14 -10.25 16.13
CA LYS A 71 -2.09 -9.45 15.50
C LYS A 71 -0.79 -10.25 15.39
N ASN A 72 -0.51 -10.73 14.18
CA ASN A 72 0.68 -11.48 13.82
C ASN A 72 0.99 -11.34 12.32
N LEU A 73 2.17 -11.79 11.90
CA LEU A 73 2.66 -11.68 10.53
C LEU A 73 1.68 -12.28 9.50
N MET A 74 1.16 -13.48 9.77
CA MET A 74 0.26 -14.17 8.83
C MET A 74 -1.08 -13.44 8.68
N VAL A 75 -1.63 -12.91 9.78
CA VAL A 75 -2.84 -12.08 9.72
C VAL A 75 -2.58 -10.78 8.96
N GLY A 76 -1.40 -10.17 9.15
CA GLY A 76 -0.97 -9.00 8.39
C GLY A 76 -0.84 -9.26 6.89
N LEU A 77 -0.20 -10.37 6.50
CA LEU A 77 -0.08 -10.80 5.10
C LEU A 77 -1.45 -11.08 4.47
N LYS A 78 -2.36 -11.77 5.18
CA LYS A 78 -3.72 -12.02 4.69
C LYS A 78 -4.50 -10.71 4.51
N TYR A 79 -4.37 -9.79 5.46
CA TYR A 79 -4.97 -8.46 5.36
C TYR A 79 -4.43 -7.70 4.14
N GLY A 80 -3.10 -7.62 4.00
CA GLY A 80 -2.43 -7.00 2.86
C GLY A 80 -2.82 -7.63 1.52
N ALA A 81 -2.89 -8.96 1.44
CA ALA A 81 -3.29 -9.67 0.23
C ALA A 81 -4.73 -9.32 -0.18
N LEU A 82 -5.70 -9.38 0.75
CA LEU A 82 -7.10 -9.07 0.45
C LEU A 82 -7.29 -7.59 0.09
N PHE A 83 -6.64 -6.69 0.83
CA PHE A 83 -6.64 -5.26 0.51
C PHE A 83 -6.04 -5.02 -0.88
N GLY A 84 -4.86 -5.59 -1.15
CA GLY A 84 -4.15 -5.44 -2.42
C GLY A 84 -4.91 -6.01 -3.62
N ILE A 85 -5.63 -7.13 -3.47
CA ILE A 85 -6.50 -7.64 -4.53
C ILE A 85 -7.63 -6.65 -4.81
N GLY A 86 -8.34 -6.19 -3.77
CA GLY A 86 -9.46 -5.24 -3.95
C GLY A 86 -9.01 -3.90 -4.54
N ALA A 87 -8.02 -3.27 -3.90
CA ALA A 87 -7.46 -2.00 -4.31
C ALA A 87 -6.79 -2.12 -5.70
N GLY A 88 -6.00 -3.16 -5.93
CA GLY A 88 -5.32 -3.37 -7.20
C GLY A 88 -6.26 -3.65 -8.37
N ILE A 89 -7.35 -4.42 -8.16
CA ILE A 89 -8.37 -4.63 -9.20
C ILE A 89 -9.07 -3.31 -9.50
N SER A 90 -9.43 -2.53 -8.48
CA SER A 90 -10.05 -1.22 -8.66
C SER A 90 -9.13 -0.24 -9.40
N MET A 91 -7.85 -0.19 -9.02
CA MET A 91 -6.85 0.69 -9.61
C MET A 91 -6.54 0.26 -11.06
N GLY A 92 -6.07 -0.97 -11.27
CA GLY A 92 -5.65 -1.46 -12.57
C GLY A 92 -6.82 -1.68 -13.53
N TYR A 93 -7.67 -2.66 -13.23
CA TYR A 93 -8.75 -3.08 -14.11
C TYR A 93 -9.98 -2.16 -14.05
N GLY A 94 -10.23 -1.52 -12.90
CA GLY A 94 -11.26 -0.50 -12.80
C GLY A 94 -10.95 0.67 -13.72
N SER A 95 -9.71 1.19 -13.72
CA SER A 95 -9.29 2.21 -14.68
C SER A 95 -9.41 1.72 -16.13
N PHE A 96 -8.93 0.51 -16.43
CA PHE A 96 -9.01 -0.08 -17.77
C PHE A 96 -10.43 -0.22 -18.32
N SER A 97 -11.44 -0.33 -17.44
CA SER A 97 -12.83 -0.51 -17.87
C SER A 97 -13.44 0.70 -18.58
N TYR A 98 -12.89 1.91 -18.37
CA TYR A 98 -13.38 3.15 -18.99
C TYR A 98 -12.28 4.09 -19.48
N MET A 99 -11.04 3.93 -19.02
CA MET A 99 -9.88 4.64 -19.56
C MET A 99 -9.21 3.79 -20.65
N PRO A 100 -8.79 4.40 -21.77
CA PRO A 100 -8.11 3.70 -22.87
C PRO A 100 -6.62 3.43 -22.55
N ILE A 101 -6.32 2.87 -21.38
CA ILE A 101 -4.95 2.49 -21.00
C ILE A 101 -4.55 1.15 -21.64
N PRO A 102 -3.28 0.94 -22.02
CA PRO A 102 -2.82 -0.37 -22.49
C PRO A 102 -3.02 -1.47 -21.44
N TYR A 103 -3.32 -2.69 -21.87
CA TYR A 103 -3.52 -3.84 -20.96
C TYR A 103 -2.35 -4.03 -19.98
N TYR A 104 -1.11 -3.91 -20.46
CA TYR A 104 0.07 -4.05 -19.60
C TYR A 104 0.18 -2.95 -18.54
N VAL A 105 -0.41 -1.77 -18.75
CA VAL A 105 -0.50 -0.72 -17.72
C VAL A 105 -1.44 -1.18 -16.61
N ALA A 106 -2.65 -1.62 -16.98
CA ALA A 106 -3.65 -2.13 -16.05
C ALA A 106 -3.13 -3.30 -15.21
N LEU A 107 -2.51 -4.29 -15.86
CA LEU A 107 -1.90 -5.44 -15.18
C LEU A 107 -0.78 -5.01 -14.24
N SER A 108 0.10 -4.10 -14.68
CA SER A 108 1.22 -3.63 -13.87
C SER A 108 0.74 -2.87 -12.64
N TRP A 109 -0.29 -2.03 -12.77
CA TRP A 109 -0.90 -1.32 -11.65
C TRP A 109 -1.52 -2.28 -10.63
N PHE A 110 -2.26 -3.30 -11.10
CA PHE A 110 -2.78 -4.34 -10.21
C PHE A 110 -1.66 -5.05 -9.43
N LEU A 111 -0.61 -5.50 -10.13
CA LEU A 111 0.50 -6.23 -9.50
C LEU A 111 1.31 -5.35 -8.56
N ALA A 112 1.52 -4.07 -8.90
CA ALA A 112 2.20 -3.10 -8.06
C ALA A 112 1.45 -2.89 -6.74
N THR A 113 0.15 -2.56 -6.81
CA THR A 113 -0.69 -2.36 -5.63
C THR A 113 -0.77 -3.62 -4.76
N LEU A 114 -0.83 -4.82 -5.37
CA LEU A 114 -0.81 -6.07 -4.62
C LEU A 114 0.53 -6.27 -3.89
N ALA A 115 1.65 -6.01 -4.55
CA ALA A 115 2.98 -6.13 -3.95
C ALA A 115 3.16 -5.15 -2.79
N GLU A 116 2.76 -3.89 -2.97
CA GLU A 116 2.81 -2.84 -1.95
C GLU A 116 1.96 -3.19 -0.74
N ALA A 117 0.74 -3.67 -0.97
CA ALA A 117 -0.16 -4.07 0.12
C ALA A 117 0.36 -5.31 0.87
N LEU A 118 1.01 -6.27 0.18
CA LEU A 118 1.66 -7.42 0.83
C LEU A 118 2.83 -6.97 1.72
N VAL A 119 3.66 -6.05 1.25
CA VAL A 119 4.76 -5.47 2.03
C VAL A 119 4.22 -4.71 3.25
N ALA A 120 3.21 -3.87 3.07
CA ALA A 120 2.57 -3.15 4.17
C ALA A 120 1.91 -4.11 5.17
N GLY A 121 1.25 -5.16 4.68
CA GLY A 121 0.69 -6.24 5.48
C GLY A 121 1.74 -6.96 6.32
N ALA A 122 2.91 -7.26 5.74
CA ALA A 122 4.02 -7.86 6.44
C ALA A 122 4.56 -6.93 7.55
N ILE A 123 4.77 -5.65 7.23
CA ILE A 123 5.24 -4.63 8.18
C ILE A 123 4.27 -4.51 9.36
N VAL A 124 2.97 -4.33 9.09
CA VAL A 124 1.99 -4.11 10.16
C VAL A 124 1.81 -5.36 11.03
N GLY A 125 1.79 -6.56 10.43
CA GLY A 125 1.69 -7.82 11.16
C GLY A 125 2.93 -8.16 11.99
N ALA A 126 4.11 -7.68 11.58
CA ALA A 126 5.34 -7.83 12.34
C ALA A 126 5.42 -6.84 13.53
N MET A 127 5.06 -5.58 13.29
CA MET A 127 5.29 -4.47 14.23
C MET A 127 4.14 -4.24 15.22
N VAL A 128 2.89 -4.27 14.75
CA VAL A 128 1.73 -3.99 15.61
C VAL A 128 1.37 -5.25 16.40
N LYS A 129 1.41 -5.15 17.72
CA LYS A 129 1.11 -6.25 18.64
C LYS A 129 -0.24 -6.03 19.32
N GLY A 130 -0.96 -7.12 19.59
CA GLY A 130 -2.12 -7.09 20.47
C GLY A 130 -1.68 -6.85 21.91
N GLU A 131 -2.60 -6.46 22.78
CA GLU A 131 -2.35 -6.53 24.22
C GLU A 131 -2.08 -7.99 24.58
N SER A 132 -0.98 -8.25 25.30
CA SER A 132 -0.75 -9.56 25.90
C SER A 132 -1.93 -9.86 26.83
N PRO A 133 -2.44 -11.11 26.87
CA PRO A 133 -3.38 -11.48 27.92
C PRO A 133 -2.73 -11.12 29.26
N VAL A 134 -3.38 -10.29 30.06
CA VAL A 134 -3.01 -10.12 31.47
C VAL A 134 -2.98 -11.53 32.05
N ALA A 135 -1.80 -11.96 32.53
CA ALA A 135 -1.67 -13.29 33.13
C ALA A 135 -2.75 -13.42 34.21
N ALA A 136 -3.60 -14.44 34.09
CA ALA A 136 -4.61 -14.72 35.10
C ALA A 136 -3.90 -14.82 36.46
N PRO A 137 -4.47 -14.26 37.54
CA PRO A 137 -3.92 -14.45 38.88
C PRO A 137 -3.76 -15.95 39.14
N ALA A 138 -2.59 -16.35 39.63
CA ALA A 138 -2.42 -17.72 40.11
C ALA A 138 -3.38 -17.92 41.30
N GLU A 139 -4.29 -18.88 41.17
CA GLU A 139 -5.13 -19.38 42.27
C GLU A 139 -4.32 -20.17 43.29
#